data_AF-A0A9X2SAJ4-F1
#
_entry.id   AF-A0A9X2SAJ4-F1
#
_cell.length_a   1.000
_cell.length_b   1.000
_cell.length_c   1.000
_cell.angle_alpha   90.00
_cell.angle_beta   90.00
_cell.angle_gamma   90.00
#
_symmetry.space_group_name_H-M   'P 1'
#
loop_
_entity.id
_entity.type
_entity.pdbx_description
1 polymer ?
#
loop_
_entity_poly.entity_id
_entity_poly.type
_entity_poly.pdbx_seq_one_letter_code
_entity_poly.pdbx_strand_id
1 'polypeptide(L)'
;MPHRSFQSGSIKPRYSKGHISVFGINSVYPRTPWIAAWWSAAFPGFGHMFIGKYMHGFVLIIWELVVNGQSNLNMAIALSFQGRFEEAKAGINQEWALLYVAVYLYSIWDSYRCAVEIKKSHVLAEIEDAPITPSDVSFFDVIVLDKKKPMAGLFWSFLTPGLGQLYGGSTIVGTFVLAWWIFVCYKAHAVRAWLYSFIGDFDGVHAIVDWQWFLFLPSMFAFAVYQAYASVVENNTLFDIEQTRFLRVRAENLGQLHTSHTETIQVIATFEHSPFVEMVIHDIEKLGIPHQNIVALPLENLESETHILDSIHRVDGRSVLDGAMMGATIFAVLGAVYGFVLHWGPIIWGLIGLAGGFILGLLIELAVSKKKVKGSAGPKSEVVVEVTCAASLQHQLIKALKSRKARGYIIMPSR
;
A
#
# COMPACT_ATOMS: atom_id res chain seq x y z
N MET A 1 11.41 16.17 -14.71
CA MET A 1 11.96 15.14 -15.67
C MET A 1 12.40 15.85 -16.94
N PRO A 2 13.50 15.46 -17.64
CA PRO A 2 13.95 16.17 -18.83
C PRO A 2 13.00 15.91 -20.02
N HIS A 3 12.70 16.99 -20.74
CA HIS A 3 11.85 17.07 -21.93
C HIS A 3 12.22 16.03 -23.00
N ARG A 4 11.53 14.89 -23.04
CA ARG A 4 11.50 14.00 -24.21
C ARG A 4 10.06 13.88 -24.68
N SER A 5 9.87 13.93 -26.00
CA SER A 5 8.58 13.78 -26.67
C SER A 5 7.84 12.56 -26.14
N PHE A 6 6.61 12.73 -25.65
CA PHE A 6 5.78 11.62 -25.18
C PHE A 6 5.59 10.61 -26.31
N GLN A 7 5.84 9.33 -26.02
CA GLN A 7 5.55 8.29 -27.00
C GLN A 7 4.03 8.16 -27.14
N SER A 8 3.56 8.18 -28.40
CA SER A 8 2.16 7.92 -28.74
C SER A 8 1.63 6.69 -28.01
N GLY A 9 0.41 6.75 -27.47
CA GLY A 9 -0.25 5.62 -26.81
C GLY A 9 -0.45 4.37 -27.70
N SER A 10 -0.10 4.46 -28.99
CA SER A 10 -0.06 3.33 -29.92
C SER A 10 1.17 2.43 -29.78
N ILE A 11 2.25 2.90 -29.14
CA ILE A 11 3.46 2.10 -28.95
C ILE A 11 3.34 1.35 -27.62
N LYS A 12 3.29 0.02 -27.69
CA LYS A 12 3.33 -0.83 -26.49
C LYS A 12 4.68 -0.63 -25.79
N PRO A 13 4.72 -0.14 -24.54
CA PRO A 13 5.98 0.07 -23.83
C PRO A 13 6.68 -1.27 -23.60
N ARG A 14 8.01 -1.26 -23.56
CA ARG A 14 8.80 -2.47 -23.27
C ARG A 14 8.69 -2.83 -21.79
N TYR A 15 8.58 -1.82 -20.92
CA TYR A 15 8.38 -2.01 -19.48
C TYR A 15 7.02 -1.42 -19.05
N SER A 16 6.16 -2.26 -18.48
CA SER A 16 4.88 -1.80 -17.93
C SER A 16 5.05 -1.18 -16.54
N LYS A 17 4.26 -0.14 -16.25
CA LYS A 17 4.23 0.52 -14.95
C LYS A 17 3.21 -0.09 -14.01
N GLY A 18 2.08 -0.56 -14.54
CA GLY A 18 1.03 -1.24 -13.79
C GLY A 18 -0.03 -1.82 -14.69
N HIS A 19 -0.90 -2.63 -14.10
CA HIS A 19 -2.01 -3.27 -14.79
C HIS A 19 -3.24 -3.28 -13.89
N ILE A 20 -4.38 -2.92 -14.47
CA ILE A 20 -5.68 -3.02 -13.86
C ILE A 20 -6.43 -4.14 -14.59
N SER A 21 -7.03 -5.04 -13.83
CA SER A 21 -7.87 -6.12 -14.34
C SER A 21 -8.96 -6.41 -13.34
N VAL A 22 -9.97 -7.17 -13.74
CA VAL A 22 -11.02 -7.77 -12.87
C VAL A 22 -10.52 -8.44 -11.58
N PHE A 23 -9.24 -8.82 -11.52
CA PHE A 23 -8.64 -9.48 -10.37
C PHE A 23 -8.00 -8.52 -9.36
N GLY A 24 -7.87 -7.25 -9.75
CA GLY A 24 -7.34 -6.16 -8.95
C GLY A 24 -6.30 -5.33 -9.68
N ILE A 25 -5.74 -4.37 -8.93
CA ILE A 25 -4.68 -3.46 -9.35
C ILE A 25 -3.33 -4.01 -8.88
N ASN A 26 -2.34 -4.02 -9.78
CA ASN A 26 -0.96 -4.35 -9.44
C ASN A 26 0.00 -3.44 -10.20
N SER A 27 1.11 -3.06 -9.58
CA SER A 27 2.06 -2.15 -10.20
C SER A 27 3.51 -2.54 -9.93
N VAL A 28 4.40 -2.05 -10.80
CA VAL A 28 5.84 -2.21 -10.64
C VAL A 28 6.31 -1.06 -9.74
N TYR A 29 5.84 -1.04 -8.50
CA TYR A 29 6.22 -0.02 -7.52
C TYR A 29 7.52 -0.42 -6.80
N PRO A 30 8.50 0.48 -6.67
CA PRO A 30 9.74 0.16 -5.99
C PRO A 30 9.48 -0.02 -4.48
N ARG A 31 9.90 -1.16 -3.93
CA ARG A 31 9.85 -1.43 -2.48
C ARG A 31 11.25 -1.70 -1.95
N THR A 32 11.49 -1.34 -0.69
CA THR A 32 12.79 -1.56 -0.05
C THR A 32 13.11 -3.06 0.02
N PRO A 33 14.21 -3.54 -0.61
CA PRO A 33 14.49 -4.98 -0.72
C PRO A 33 14.63 -5.72 0.61
N TRP A 34 15.25 -5.09 1.62
CA TRP A 34 15.40 -5.69 2.96
C TRP A 34 14.07 -5.91 3.68
N ILE A 35 13.05 -5.12 3.35
CA ILE A 35 11.70 -5.25 3.94
C ILE A 35 10.96 -6.41 3.29
N ALA A 36 11.11 -6.59 1.98
CA ALA A 36 10.62 -7.78 1.29
C ALA A 36 11.27 -9.06 1.87
N ALA A 37 12.59 -9.03 2.08
CA ALA A 37 13.33 -10.12 2.71
C ALA A 37 12.81 -10.43 4.12
N TRP A 38 12.63 -9.38 4.95
CA TRP A 38 12.08 -9.52 6.30
C TRP A 38 10.70 -10.18 6.29
N TRP A 39 9.79 -9.73 5.43
CA TRP A 39 8.45 -10.31 5.38
C TRP A 39 8.47 -11.78 4.95
N SER A 40 9.33 -12.17 4.01
CA SER A 40 9.57 -13.60 3.72
C SER A 40 10.16 -14.36 4.91
N ALA A 41 11.01 -13.72 5.72
CA ALA A 41 11.59 -14.34 6.92
C ALA A 41 10.56 -14.52 8.04
N ALA A 42 9.61 -13.59 8.17
CA ALA A 42 8.52 -13.66 9.13
C ALA A 42 7.46 -14.69 8.73
N PHE A 43 7.24 -14.88 7.42
CA PHE A 43 6.34 -15.88 6.86
C PHE A 43 6.64 -16.05 5.34
N PRO A 44 7.13 -17.22 4.90
CA PRO A 44 7.39 -17.48 3.48
C PRO A 44 6.20 -17.14 2.58
N GLY A 45 6.46 -16.31 1.58
CA GLY A 45 5.46 -15.79 0.63
C GLY A 45 4.98 -14.37 0.92
N PHE A 46 5.12 -13.85 2.13
CA PHE A 46 4.76 -12.46 2.43
C PHE A 46 5.67 -11.46 1.71
N GLY A 47 6.97 -11.72 1.60
CA GLY A 47 7.87 -10.87 0.83
C GLY A 47 7.49 -10.78 -0.65
N HIS A 48 7.06 -11.89 -1.25
CA HIS A 48 6.57 -11.93 -2.64
C HIS A 48 5.23 -11.21 -2.80
N MET A 49 4.30 -11.41 -1.87
CA MET A 49 3.02 -10.71 -1.84
C MET A 49 3.21 -9.21 -1.61
N PHE A 50 4.18 -8.83 -0.79
CA PHE A 50 4.58 -7.44 -0.57
C PHE A 50 5.00 -6.81 -1.91
N ILE A 51 5.87 -7.41 -2.69
CA ILE A 51 6.32 -6.82 -3.96
C ILE A 51 5.38 -7.04 -5.16
N GLY A 52 4.11 -7.41 -4.93
CA GLY A 52 3.13 -7.61 -6.00
C GLY A 52 3.29 -8.92 -6.79
N LYS A 53 4.19 -9.84 -6.39
CA LYS A 53 4.34 -11.17 -6.98
C LYS A 53 3.37 -12.17 -6.35
N TYR A 54 2.07 -11.88 -6.46
CA TYR A 54 1.01 -12.58 -5.73
C TYR A 54 0.99 -14.10 -5.94
N MET A 55 1.14 -14.59 -7.18
CA MET A 55 1.16 -16.05 -7.42
C MET A 55 2.27 -16.77 -6.65
N HIS A 56 3.48 -16.19 -6.59
CA HIS A 56 4.58 -16.76 -5.81
C HIS A 56 4.27 -16.68 -4.32
N GLY A 57 3.72 -15.55 -3.88
CA GLY A 57 3.28 -15.37 -2.49
C GLY A 57 2.25 -16.41 -2.06
N PHE A 58 1.23 -16.66 -2.85
CA PHE A 58 0.18 -17.64 -2.54
C PHE A 58 0.73 -19.06 -2.45
N VAL A 59 1.54 -19.48 -3.42
CA VAL A 59 2.17 -20.81 -3.41
C VAL A 59 3.04 -21.00 -2.17
N LEU A 60 3.84 -20.00 -1.82
CA LEU A 60 4.73 -20.07 -0.65
C LEU A 60 3.96 -20.00 0.68
N ILE A 61 2.85 -19.27 0.76
CA ILE A 61 2.00 -19.25 1.97
C ILE A 61 1.33 -20.62 2.18
N ILE A 62 0.83 -21.24 1.12
CA ILE A 62 0.25 -22.59 1.19
C ILE A 62 1.33 -23.58 1.63
N TRP A 63 2.50 -23.50 1.00
CA TRP A 63 3.65 -24.33 1.34
C TRP A 63 4.08 -24.16 2.80
N GLU A 64 4.12 -22.92 3.31
CA GLU A 64 4.46 -22.60 4.70
C GLU A 64 3.51 -23.33 5.65
N LEU A 65 2.20 -23.18 5.45
CA LEU A 65 1.20 -23.79 6.33
C LEU A 65 1.27 -25.32 6.31
N VAL A 66 1.57 -25.92 5.15
CA VAL A 66 1.71 -27.38 5.03
C VAL A 66 3.00 -27.86 5.69
N VAL A 67 4.17 -27.34 5.30
CA VAL A 67 5.46 -27.86 5.77
C VAL A 67 5.72 -27.51 7.22
N ASN A 68 5.40 -26.30 7.66
CA ASN A 68 5.50 -25.93 9.08
C ASN A 68 4.50 -26.76 9.93
N GLY A 69 3.28 -26.96 9.44
CA GLY A 69 2.28 -27.81 10.08
C GLY A 69 2.70 -29.27 10.23
N GLN A 70 3.28 -29.88 9.19
CA GLN A 70 3.76 -31.27 9.23
C GLN A 70 5.06 -31.43 10.04
N SER A 71 5.87 -30.39 10.14
CA SER A 71 7.10 -30.40 10.94
C SER A 71 6.89 -30.11 12.42
N ASN A 72 5.73 -29.59 12.84
CA ASN A 72 5.52 -28.98 14.16
C ASN A 72 6.53 -27.87 14.48
N LEU A 73 6.98 -27.14 13.44
CA LEU A 73 8.09 -26.19 13.58
C LEU A 73 7.74 -25.04 14.53
N ASN A 74 6.56 -24.42 14.41
CA ASN A 74 6.14 -23.36 15.32
C ASN A 74 6.13 -23.81 16.79
N MET A 75 5.61 -25.01 17.07
CA MET A 75 5.60 -25.54 18.43
C MET A 75 7.02 -25.81 18.93
N ALA A 76 7.90 -26.37 18.11
CA ALA A 76 9.30 -26.58 18.46
C ALA A 76 10.02 -25.25 18.75
N ILE A 77 9.73 -24.19 17.98
CA ILE A 77 10.24 -22.84 18.22
C ILE A 77 9.76 -22.31 19.59
N ALA A 78 8.46 -22.38 19.88
CA ALA A 78 7.92 -21.91 21.15
C ALA A 78 8.52 -22.67 22.35
N LEU A 79 8.60 -23.99 22.28
CA LEU A 79 9.21 -24.82 23.32
C LEU A 79 10.70 -24.45 23.52
N SER A 80 11.43 -24.21 22.42
CA SER A 80 12.83 -23.80 22.48
C SER A 80 13.02 -22.43 23.16
N PHE A 81 12.17 -21.45 22.86
CA PHE A 81 12.19 -20.14 23.53
C PHE A 81 11.82 -20.23 25.02
N GLN A 82 11.04 -21.23 25.43
CA GLN A 82 10.74 -21.51 26.83
C GLN A 82 11.82 -22.36 27.53
N GLY A 83 12.91 -22.73 26.84
CA GLY A 83 13.98 -23.58 27.37
C GLY A 83 13.65 -25.08 27.43
N ARG A 84 12.52 -25.52 26.86
CA ARG A 84 12.03 -26.90 26.84
C ARG A 84 12.60 -27.66 25.64
N PHE A 85 13.93 -27.72 25.54
CA PHE A 85 14.63 -28.22 24.35
C PHE A 85 14.37 -29.70 24.07
N GLU A 86 14.26 -30.54 25.09
CA GLU A 86 14.03 -31.98 24.90
C GLU A 86 12.63 -32.25 24.33
N GLU A 87 11.62 -31.51 24.78
CA GLU A 87 10.26 -31.59 24.22
C GLU A 87 10.22 -31.06 22.78
N ALA A 88 10.94 -29.98 22.49
CA ALA A 88 11.06 -29.45 21.14
C ALA A 88 11.67 -30.47 20.17
N LYS A 89 12.77 -31.14 20.58
CA LYS A 89 13.42 -32.20 19.80
C LYS A 89 12.53 -33.42 19.59
N ALA A 90 11.74 -33.78 20.60
CA ALA A 90 10.85 -34.93 20.55
C ALA A 90 9.60 -34.67 19.67
N GLY A 91 9.09 -33.44 19.67
CA GLY A 91 7.87 -33.07 18.94
C GLY A 91 8.08 -32.66 17.49
N ILE A 92 9.30 -32.24 17.10
CA ILE A 92 9.60 -31.81 15.73
C ILE A 92 9.77 -33.02 14.80
N ASN A 93 9.09 -32.98 13.64
CA ASN A 93 9.36 -33.95 12.59
C ASN A 93 10.56 -33.47 11.75
N GLN A 94 11.68 -34.17 11.87
CA GLN A 94 12.96 -33.79 11.29
C GLN A 94 12.96 -33.82 9.75
N GLU A 95 12.23 -34.75 9.12
CA GLU A 95 12.20 -34.86 7.65
C GLU A 95 11.54 -33.62 7.03
N TRP A 96 10.37 -33.23 7.55
CA TRP A 96 9.69 -32.01 7.12
C TRP A 96 10.45 -30.74 7.52
N ALA A 97 11.10 -30.73 8.69
CA ALA A 97 11.90 -29.59 9.13
C ALA A 97 13.14 -29.37 8.25
N LEU A 98 13.80 -30.44 7.78
CA LEU A 98 14.93 -30.32 6.86
C LEU A 98 14.50 -29.81 5.49
N LEU A 99 13.32 -30.23 4.99
CA LEU A 99 12.73 -29.69 3.76
C LEU A 99 12.46 -28.18 3.88
N TYR A 100 12.09 -27.71 5.08
CA TYR A 100 11.76 -26.31 5.34
C TYR A 100 12.92 -25.36 5.06
N VAL A 101 14.14 -25.71 5.51
CA VAL A 101 15.30 -24.80 5.54
C VAL A 101 15.62 -24.22 4.16
N ALA A 102 15.64 -25.05 3.12
CA ALA A 102 16.03 -24.61 1.78
C ALA A 102 15.02 -23.61 1.19
N VAL A 103 13.73 -23.92 1.29
CA VAL A 103 12.66 -23.05 0.76
C VAL A 103 12.54 -21.78 1.59
N TYR A 104 12.75 -21.85 2.91
CA TYR A 104 12.80 -20.68 3.78
C TYR A 104 13.87 -19.69 3.31
N LEU A 105 15.12 -20.13 3.18
CA LEU A 105 16.23 -19.28 2.71
C LEU A 105 16.00 -18.77 1.29
N TYR A 106 15.51 -19.63 0.39
CA TYR A 106 15.16 -19.23 -0.98
C TYR A 106 14.10 -18.13 -0.99
N SER A 107 13.06 -18.23 -0.16
CA SER A 107 11.97 -17.27 -0.14
C SER A 107 12.42 -15.87 0.30
N ILE A 108 13.41 -15.79 1.20
CA ILE A 108 14.02 -14.54 1.68
C ILE A 108 14.91 -13.94 0.59
N TRP A 109 15.79 -14.76 0.01
CA TRP A 109 16.71 -14.33 -1.03
C TRP A 109 15.97 -13.89 -2.31
N ASP A 110 14.98 -14.66 -2.75
CA ASP A 110 14.26 -14.37 -4.00
C ASP A 110 13.36 -13.14 -3.86
N SER A 111 12.71 -12.92 -2.71
CA SER A 111 11.91 -11.71 -2.51
C SER A 111 12.78 -10.45 -2.52
N TYR A 112 13.97 -10.51 -1.89
CA TYR A 112 14.97 -9.45 -1.96
C TYR A 112 15.40 -9.18 -3.41
N ARG A 113 15.83 -10.22 -4.12
CA ARG A 113 16.31 -10.14 -5.51
C ARG A 113 15.21 -9.57 -6.42
N CYS A 114 13.99 -10.06 -6.29
CA CYS A 114 12.85 -9.57 -7.07
C CYS A 114 12.53 -8.11 -6.77
N ALA A 115 12.63 -7.65 -5.52
CA ALA A 115 12.45 -6.23 -5.18
C ALA A 115 13.47 -5.33 -5.90
N VAL A 116 14.73 -5.76 -5.99
CA VAL A 116 15.78 -5.05 -6.74
C VAL A 116 15.46 -4.98 -8.23
N GLU A 117 15.02 -6.09 -8.83
CA GLU A 117 14.68 -6.10 -10.27
C GLU A 117 13.42 -5.29 -10.58
N ILE A 118 12.40 -5.33 -9.72
CA ILE A 118 11.19 -4.49 -9.85
C ILE A 118 11.56 -3.01 -9.82
N LYS A 119 12.46 -2.60 -8.91
CA LYS A 119 12.95 -1.21 -8.88
C LYS A 119 13.61 -0.80 -10.20
N LYS A 120 14.42 -1.66 -10.82
CA LYS A 120 15.01 -1.38 -12.15
C LYS A 120 13.93 -1.25 -13.23
N SER A 121 12.97 -2.17 -13.25
CA SER A 121 11.86 -2.14 -14.20
C SER A 121 10.98 -0.89 -14.04
N HIS A 122 10.76 -0.43 -12.81
CA HIS A 122 10.05 0.81 -12.52
C HIS A 122 10.74 2.01 -13.17
N VAL A 123 12.05 2.15 -12.92
CA VAL A 123 12.85 3.24 -13.50
C VAL A 123 12.81 3.23 -15.03
N LEU A 124 12.87 2.05 -15.65
CA LEU A 124 12.78 1.92 -17.10
C LEU A 124 11.38 2.28 -17.64
N ALA A 125 10.31 1.89 -16.94
CA ALA A 125 8.94 2.29 -17.29
C ALA A 125 8.69 3.81 -17.12
N GLU A 126 9.35 4.46 -16.15
CA GLU A 126 9.36 5.92 -16.02
C GLU A 126 10.11 6.60 -17.18
N ILE A 127 11.25 6.05 -17.61
CA ILE A 127 12.02 6.57 -18.76
C ILE A 127 11.23 6.47 -20.07
N GLU A 128 10.47 5.40 -20.25
CA GLU A 128 9.60 5.19 -21.42
C GLU A 128 8.28 5.97 -21.35
N ASP A 129 7.99 6.64 -20.22
CA ASP A 129 6.69 7.25 -19.94
C ASP A 129 5.52 6.30 -20.24
N ALA A 130 5.63 5.07 -19.73
CA ALA A 130 4.68 4.00 -20.02
C ALA A 130 3.26 4.38 -19.56
N PRO A 131 2.24 4.27 -20.43
CA PRO A 131 0.85 4.57 -20.07
C PRO A 131 0.30 3.59 -19.04
N ILE A 132 -0.64 4.08 -18.22
CA ILE A 132 -1.43 3.27 -17.28
C ILE A 132 -2.89 3.43 -17.68
N THR A 133 -3.63 2.33 -17.75
CA THR A 133 -5.08 2.38 -17.97
C THR A 133 -5.78 2.77 -16.67
N PRO A 134 -6.64 3.80 -16.64
CA PRO A 134 -7.25 4.30 -15.40
C PRO A 134 -8.42 3.44 -14.89
N SER A 135 -9.01 2.59 -15.74
CA SER A 135 -10.10 1.70 -15.34
C SER A 135 -10.20 0.46 -16.21
N ASP A 136 -10.81 -0.59 -15.66
CA ASP A 136 -11.23 -1.79 -16.37
C ASP A 136 -12.64 -2.16 -15.91
N VAL A 137 -13.52 -2.43 -16.88
CA VAL A 137 -14.93 -2.74 -16.62
C VAL A 137 -15.26 -4.07 -17.28
N SER A 138 -15.73 -5.00 -16.47
CA SER A 138 -16.14 -6.34 -16.92
C SER A 138 -17.51 -6.70 -16.37
N PHE A 139 -18.01 -7.88 -16.75
CA PHE A 139 -19.20 -8.46 -16.14
C PHE A 139 -19.04 -8.74 -14.64
N PHE A 140 -17.82 -9.07 -14.19
CA PHE A 140 -17.57 -9.51 -12.82
C PHE A 140 -17.20 -8.38 -11.87
N ASP A 141 -16.61 -7.29 -12.36
CA ASP A 141 -16.11 -6.21 -11.52
C ASP A 141 -15.96 -4.89 -12.29
N VAL A 142 -16.00 -3.77 -11.54
CA VAL A 142 -15.77 -2.40 -12.00
C VAL A 142 -14.59 -1.84 -11.21
N ILE A 143 -13.43 -1.77 -11.84
CA ILE A 143 -12.22 -1.34 -11.18
C ILE A 143 -11.76 -0.01 -11.78
N VAL A 144 -11.72 1.00 -10.94
CA VAL A 144 -11.27 2.34 -11.28
C VAL A 144 -10.10 2.67 -10.37
N LEU A 145 -9.03 3.20 -10.96
CA LEU A 145 -7.92 3.76 -10.21
C LEU A 145 -8.42 5.03 -9.51
N ASP A 146 -8.52 4.97 -8.19
CA ASP A 146 -9.06 6.05 -7.38
C ASP A 146 -8.20 6.34 -6.14
N LYS A 147 -8.27 7.57 -5.66
CA LYS A 147 -7.60 7.99 -4.42
C LYS A 147 -8.37 7.49 -3.21
N LYS A 148 -7.72 6.68 -2.40
CA LYS A 148 -8.26 6.09 -1.16
C LYS A 148 -7.48 6.53 0.07
N LYS A 149 -8.06 6.38 1.26
CA LYS A 149 -7.39 6.72 2.53
C LYS A 149 -6.58 5.52 3.01
N PRO A 150 -5.23 5.59 3.10
CA PRO A 150 -4.42 4.45 3.56
C PRO A 150 -4.80 3.94 4.95
N MET A 151 -5.14 4.87 5.86
CA MET A 151 -5.57 4.53 7.21
C MET A 151 -6.88 3.72 7.25
N ALA A 152 -7.76 3.89 6.26
CA ALA A 152 -8.97 3.09 6.17
C ALA A 152 -8.62 1.64 5.78
N GLY A 153 -7.70 1.44 4.83
CA GLY A 153 -7.19 0.11 4.49
C GLY A 153 -6.54 -0.59 5.68
N LEU A 154 -5.69 0.13 6.42
CA LEU A 154 -5.08 -0.34 7.66
C LEU A 154 -6.15 -0.79 8.68
N PHE A 155 -7.12 0.09 8.95
CA PHE A 155 -8.18 -0.15 9.93
C PHE A 155 -9.01 -1.39 9.58
N TRP A 156 -9.41 -1.55 8.31
CA TRP A 156 -10.20 -2.71 7.90
C TRP A 156 -9.42 -4.02 8.03
N SER A 157 -8.14 -4.05 7.68
CA SER A 157 -7.30 -5.23 7.90
C SER A 157 -6.96 -5.49 9.36
N PHE A 158 -6.96 -4.45 10.21
CA PHE A 158 -6.81 -4.60 11.66
C PHE A 158 -8.02 -5.30 12.29
N LEU A 159 -9.23 -4.98 11.82
CA LEU A 159 -10.44 -5.68 12.28
C LEU A 159 -10.47 -7.13 11.80
N THR A 160 -10.18 -7.34 10.52
CA THR A 160 -10.06 -8.69 9.97
C THR A 160 -9.15 -8.67 8.73
N PRO A 161 -7.99 -9.33 8.81
CA PRO A 161 -7.07 -9.51 7.69
C PRO A 161 -7.79 -9.89 6.40
N GLY A 162 -7.51 -9.15 5.32
CA GLY A 162 -8.13 -9.32 4.00
C GLY A 162 -9.10 -8.21 3.62
N LEU A 163 -9.83 -7.60 4.56
CA LEU A 163 -10.77 -6.53 4.22
C LEU A 163 -10.08 -5.24 3.74
N GLY A 164 -8.92 -4.89 4.29
CA GLY A 164 -8.17 -3.72 3.83
C GLY A 164 -7.62 -3.89 2.41
N GLN A 165 -7.26 -5.12 2.02
CA GLN A 165 -6.85 -5.46 0.66
C GLN A 165 -8.03 -5.35 -0.33
N LEU A 166 -9.23 -5.79 0.08
CA LEU A 166 -10.45 -5.61 -0.72
C LEU A 166 -10.76 -4.12 -0.89
N TYR A 167 -10.69 -3.33 0.18
CA TYR A 167 -10.82 -1.87 0.11
C TYR A 167 -9.81 -1.25 -0.86
N GLY A 168 -8.56 -1.71 -0.84
CA GLY A 168 -7.50 -1.27 -1.74
C GLY A 168 -7.73 -1.61 -3.22
N GLY A 169 -8.71 -2.46 -3.55
CA GLY A 169 -8.98 -2.89 -4.93
C GLY A 169 -8.15 -4.09 -5.38
N SER A 170 -7.61 -4.89 -4.45
CA SER A 170 -6.92 -6.15 -4.74
C SER A 170 -7.81 -7.33 -4.37
N THR A 171 -8.81 -7.61 -5.20
CA THR A 171 -9.88 -8.60 -4.92
C THR A 171 -9.32 -9.98 -4.62
N ILE A 172 -8.48 -10.56 -5.50
CA ILE A 172 -7.91 -11.90 -5.27
C ILE A 172 -7.09 -11.94 -3.97
N VAL A 173 -6.23 -10.95 -3.76
CA VAL A 173 -5.34 -10.90 -2.59
C VAL A 173 -6.15 -10.80 -1.31
N GLY A 174 -7.16 -9.93 -1.28
CA GLY A 174 -8.02 -9.77 -0.11
C GLY A 174 -8.83 -11.03 0.21
N THR A 175 -9.41 -11.68 -0.80
CA THR A 175 -10.12 -12.95 -0.60
C THR A 175 -9.19 -14.05 -0.11
N PHE A 176 -7.98 -14.17 -0.68
CA PHE A 176 -6.99 -15.16 -0.25
C PHE A 176 -6.58 -14.94 1.21
N VAL A 177 -6.19 -13.71 1.57
CA VAL A 177 -5.77 -13.37 2.95
C VAL A 177 -6.90 -13.62 3.93
N LEU A 178 -8.14 -13.24 3.59
CA LEU A 178 -9.31 -13.46 4.45
C LEU A 178 -9.59 -14.96 4.66
N ALA A 179 -9.57 -15.75 3.59
CA ALA A 179 -9.82 -17.19 3.68
C ALA A 179 -8.78 -17.89 4.56
N TRP A 180 -7.50 -17.58 4.37
CA TRP A 180 -6.44 -18.16 5.19
C TRP A 180 -6.44 -17.65 6.63
N TRP A 181 -6.77 -16.38 6.86
CA TRP A 181 -6.97 -15.85 8.20
C TRP A 181 -8.07 -16.62 8.96
N ILE A 182 -9.21 -16.84 8.32
CA ILE A 182 -10.32 -17.63 8.89
C ILE A 182 -9.87 -19.06 9.17
N PHE A 183 -9.19 -19.71 8.21
CA PHE A 183 -8.70 -21.08 8.36
C PHE A 183 -7.73 -21.23 9.55
N VAL A 184 -6.72 -20.36 9.65
CA VAL A 184 -5.73 -20.42 10.74
C VAL A 184 -6.38 -20.07 12.07
N CYS A 185 -7.26 -19.07 12.13
CA CYS A 185 -8.03 -18.77 13.34
C CYS A 185 -8.86 -19.97 13.82
N TYR A 186 -9.48 -20.70 12.89
CA TYR A 186 -10.24 -21.90 13.20
C TYR A 186 -9.34 -23.00 13.76
N LYS A 187 -8.23 -23.31 13.08
CA LYS A 187 -7.27 -24.34 13.50
C LYS A 187 -6.60 -24.01 14.84
N ALA A 188 -6.37 -22.73 15.13
CA ALA A 188 -5.79 -22.26 16.38
C ALA A 188 -6.80 -22.16 17.54
N HIS A 189 -8.10 -22.41 17.30
CA HIS A 189 -9.19 -22.06 18.22
C HIS A 189 -9.17 -20.58 18.68
N ALA A 190 -8.61 -19.69 17.85
CA ALA A 190 -8.25 -18.33 18.22
C ALA A 190 -9.46 -17.49 18.65
N VAL A 191 -10.58 -17.60 17.94
CA VAL A 191 -11.81 -16.83 18.25
C VAL A 191 -12.37 -17.22 19.63
N ARG A 192 -12.35 -18.52 19.97
CA ARG A 192 -12.82 -18.99 21.28
C ARG A 192 -11.84 -18.56 22.39
N ALA A 193 -10.55 -18.67 22.14
CA ALA A 193 -9.52 -18.19 23.06
C ALA A 193 -9.62 -16.68 23.30
N TRP A 194 -9.96 -15.91 22.28
CA TRP A 194 -10.18 -14.47 22.39
C TRP A 194 -11.38 -14.17 23.30
N LEU A 195 -12.50 -14.87 23.12
CA LEU A 195 -13.66 -14.77 24.00
C LEU A 195 -13.34 -15.09 25.46
N TYR A 196 -12.65 -16.21 25.72
CA TYR A 196 -12.29 -16.62 27.08
C TYR A 196 -11.32 -15.62 27.73
N SER A 197 -10.38 -15.06 26.96
CA SER A 197 -9.48 -14.01 27.44
C SER A 197 -10.24 -12.76 27.91
N PHE A 198 -11.35 -12.38 27.25
CA PHE A 198 -12.16 -11.22 27.68
C PHE A 198 -13.02 -11.46 28.92
N ILE A 199 -13.45 -12.71 29.12
CA ILE A 199 -14.23 -13.10 30.31
C ILE A 199 -13.29 -13.34 31.51
N GLY A 200 -11.97 -13.43 31.27
CA GLY A 200 -10.95 -13.67 32.29
C GLY A 200 -10.72 -15.16 32.58
N ASP A 201 -11.23 -16.06 31.74
CA ASP A 201 -11.00 -17.50 31.85
C ASP A 201 -9.70 -17.91 31.14
N PHE A 202 -8.56 -17.58 31.76
CA PHE A 202 -7.26 -17.86 31.17
C PHE A 202 -6.88 -19.34 31.20
N ASP A 203 -7.34 -20.09 32.22
CA ASP A 203 -7.13 -21.54 32.29
C ASP A 203 -7.80 -22.24 31.10
N GLY A 204 -9.02 -21.82 30.75
CA GLY A 204 -9.71 -22.25 29.55
C GLY A 204 -8.94 -21.93 28.27
N VAL A 205 -8.30 -20.75 28.19
CA VAL A 205 -7.45 -20.36 27.03
C VAL A 205 -6.27 -21.32 26.86
N HIS A 206 -5.52 -21.61 27.93
CA HIS A 206 -4.37 -22.50 27.87
C HIS A 206 -4.76 -23.93 27.47
N ALA A 207 -5.97 -24.38 27.82
CA ALA A 207 -6.46 -25.71 27.49
C ALA A 207 -6.91 -25.88 26.03
N ILE A 208 -7.37 -24.82 25.37
CA ILE A 208 -7.98 -24.91 24.03
C ILE A 208 -7.09 -24.42 22.88
N VAL A 209 -6.13 -23.53 23.15
CA VAL A 209 -5.32 -22.94 22.08
C VAL A 209 -4.35 -23.98 21.54
N ASP A 210 -4.39 -24.19 20.23
CA ASP A 210 -3.37 -24.96 19.54
C ASP A 210 -2.14 -24.08 19.28
N TRP A 211 -1.02 -24.40 19.91
CA TRP A 211 0.19 -23.57 19.87
C TRP A 211 0.77 -23.50 18.45
N GLN A 212 0.75 -24.62 17.73
CA GLN A 212 1.30 -24.75 16.39
C GLN A 212 0.59 -23.81 15.42
N TRP A 213 -0.74 -23.79 15.45
CA TRP A 213 -1.54 -22.93 14.58
C TRP A 213 -1.62 -21.48 15.06
N PHE A 214 -1.64 -21.25 16.38
CA PHE A 214 -1.73 -19.91 16.94
C PHE A 214 -0.52 -19.04 16.58
N LEU A 215 0.69 -19.62 16.52
CA LEU A 215 1.92 -18.89 16.24
C LEU A 215 2.07 -18.38 14.81
N PHE A 216 1.20 -18.80 13.87
CA PHE A 216 1.11 -18.14 12.56
C PHE A 216 0.44 -16.76 12.64
N LEU A 217 -0.45 -16.54 13.61
CA LEU A 217 -1.33 -15.37 13.68
C LEU A 217 -0.57 -14.04 13.82
N PRO A 218 0.48 -13.89 14.66
CA PRO A 218 1.17 -12.62 14.81
C PRO A 218 1.73 -12.07 13.49
N SER A 219 2.44 -12.90 12.71
CA SER A 219 2.98 -12.53 11.40
C SER A 219 1.87 -12.26 10.40
N MET A 220 0.86 -13.14 10.32
CA MET A 220 -0.28 -12.96 9.40
C MET A 220 -1.02 -11.65 9.66
N PHE A 221 -1.28 -11.34 10.92
CA PHE A 221 -2.00 -10.15 11.34
C PHE A 221 -1.22 -8.88 11.01
N ALA A 222 0.03 -8.78 11.50
CA ALA A 222 0.86 -7.60 11.28
C ALA A 222 1.12 -7.37 9.78
N PHE A 223 1.40 -8.43 9.02
CA PHE A 223 1.58 -8.32 7.58
C PHE A 223 0.32 -7.84 6.87
N ALA A 224 -0.86 -8.41 7.17
CA ALA A 224 -2.09 -8.03 6.50
C ALA A 224 -2.48 -6.57 6.77
N VAL A 225 -2.25 -6.08 7.98
CA VAL A 225 -2.45 -4.67 8.35
C VAL A 225 -1.50 -3.76 7.57
N TYR A 226 -0.21 -4.08 7.57
CA TYR A 226 0.81 -3.29 6.90
C TYR A 226 0.65 -3.30 5.37
N GLN A 227 0.43 -4.48 4.78
CA GLN A 227 0.32 -4.65 3.35
C GLN A 227 -0.91 -3.91 2.79
N ALA A 228 -2.04 -3.90 3.50
CA ALA A 228 -3.23 -3.15 3.09
C ALA A 228 -2.98 -1.63 3.10
N TYR A 229 -2.28 -1.13 4.11
CA TYR A 229 -1.83 0.26 4.13
C TYR A 229 -0.93 0.54 2.91
N ALA A 230 0.13 -0.25 2.74
CA ALA A 230 1.11 -0.06 1.67
C ALA A 230 0.51 -0.14 0.27
N SER A 231 -0.44 -1.06 0.03
CA SER A 231 -1.10 -1.18 -1.28
C SER A 231 -1.99 0.01 -1.61
N VAL A 232 -2.70 0.59 -0.63
CA VAL A 232 -3.51 1.79 -0.86
C VAL A 232 -2.62 2.99 -1.21
N VAL A 233 -1.47 3.10 -0.53
CA VAL A 233 -0.48 4.14 -0.81
C VAL A 233 0.08 4.00 -2.22
N GLU A 234 0.42 2.77 -2.61
CA GLU A 234 0.89 2.46 -3.95
C GLU A 234 -0.15 2.83 -5.02
N ASN A 235 -1.41 2.41 -4.84
CA ASN A 235 -2.49 2.72 -5.79
C ASN A 235 -2.74 4.23 -5.89
N ASN A 236 -2.67 4.95 -4.77
CA ASN A 236 -2.73 6.40 -4.77
C ASN A 236 -1.57 7.05 -5.53
N THR A 237 -0.37 6.48 -5.45
CA THR A 237 0.80 7.00 -6.18
C THR A 237 0.66 6.70 -7.67
N LEU A 238 0.16 5.52 -8.02
CA LEU A 238 -0.11 5.13 -9.39
C LEU A 238 -1.14 6.06 -10.04
N PHE A 239 -2.19 6.44 -9.29
CA PHE A 239 -3.16 7.45 -9.71
C PHE A 239 -2.49 8.79 -10.04
N ASP A 240 -1.62 9.29 -9.16
CA ASP A 240 -0.94 10.57 -9.40
C ASP A 240 -0.08 10.53 -10.65
N ILE A 241 0.65 9.42 -10.87
CA ILE A 241 1.49 9.24 -12.05
C ILE A 241 0.64 9.22 -13.32
N GLU A 242 -0.46 8.46 -13.32
CA GLU A 242 -1.40 8.38 -14.43
C GLU A 242 -1.98 9.76 -14.77
N GLN A 243 -2.53 10.46 -13.78
CA GLN A 243 -3.15 11.77 -14.01
C GLN A 243 -2.11 12.83 -14.40
N THR A 244 -0.91 12.81 -13.80
CA THR A 244 0.20 13.69 -14.19
C THR A 244 0.51 13.53 -15.68
N ARG A 245 0.61 12.28 -16.14
CA ARG A 245 0.89 11.96 -17.55
C ARG A 245 -0.27 12.41 -18.45
N PHE A 246 -1.51 12.09 -18.08
CA PHE A 246 -2.71 12.51 -18.82
C PHE A 246 -2.73 14.03 -19.05
N LEU A 247 -2.53 14.82 -17.98
CA LEU A 247 -2.56 16.28 -18.06
C LEU A 247 -1.40 16.85 -18.90
N ARG A 248 -0.19 16.28 -18.78
CA ARG A 248 0.96 16.69 -19.60
C ARG A 248 0.75 16.40 -21.08
N VAL A 249 0.31 15.19 -21.42
CA VAL A 249 0.00 14.81 -22.81
C VAL A 249 -1.12 15.69 -23.37
N ARG A 250 -2.15 15.98 -22.57
CA ARG A 250 -3.21 16.92 -22.98
C ARG A 250 -2.63 18.30 -23.27
N ALA A 251 -1.84 18.86 -22.36
CA ALA A 251 -1.26 20.19 -22.48
C ALA A 251 -0.34 20.34 -23.71
N GLU A 252 0.47 19.33 -24.05
CA GLU A 252 1.30 19.36 -25.26
C GLU A 252 0.47 19.33 -26.56
N ASN A 253 -0.70 18.69 -26.53
CA ASN A 253 -1.62 18.63 -27.67
C ASN A 253 -2.51 19.88 -27.80
N LEU A 254 -2.51 20.77 -26.80
CA LEU A 254 -3.11 22.09 -26.93
C LEU A 254 -2.20 22.94 -27.82
N GLY A 255 -2.41 22.90 -29.14
CA GLY A 255 -1.72 23.80 -30.05
C GLY A 255 -1.87 25.28 -29.64
N GLN A 256 -0.94 26.14 -30.07
CA GLN A 256 -1.02 27.57 -29.75
C GLN A 256 -2.15 28.24 -30.54
N LEU A 257 -3.14 28.80 -29.83
CA LEU A 257 -4.13 29.70 -30.39
C LEU A 257 -3.88 31.11 -29.82
N HIS A 258 -3.62 32.08 -30.70
CA HIS A 258 -3.61 33.49 -30.33
C HIS A 258 -5.04 34.01 -30.35
N THR A 259 -5.76 33.90 -29.23
CA THR A 259 -7.08 34.55 -29.12
C THR A 259 -6.90 36.04 -28.89
N SER A 260 -7.11 36.83 -29.94
CA SER A 260 -7.24 38.29 -29.89
C SER A 260 -8.66 38.67 -29.46
N HIS A 261 -9.01 38.46 -28.19
CA HIS A 261 -10.24 39.02 -27.61
C HIS A 261 -9.90 40.26 -26.78
N THR A 262 -10.65 41.34 -26.99
CA THR A 262 -10.40 42.66 -26.39
C THR A 262 -10.73 42.75 -24.89
N GLU A 263 -11.41 41.76 -24.30
CA GLU A 263 -11.71 41.68 -22.86
C GLU A 263 -11.65 40.22 -22.34
N THR A 264 -10.44 39.67 -22.23
CA THR A 264 -10.22 38.35 -21.62
C THR A 264 -9.85 38.46 -20.16
N ILE A 265 -10.42 37.59 -19.33
CA ILE A 265 -9.95 37.34 -17.98
C ILE A 265 -9.22 36.00 -17.92
N GLN A 266 -8.24 35.90 -17.04
CA GLN A 266 -7.51 34.67 -16.78
C GLN A 266 -7.75 34.28 -15.32
N VAL A 267 -8.22 33.05 -15.10
CA VAL A 267 -8.50 32.49 -13.78
C VAL A 267 -7.59 31.30 -13.56
N ILE A 268 -6.84 31.31 -12.46
CA ILE A 268 -5.94 30.22 -12.06
C ILE A 268 -6.54 29.56 -10.83
N ALA A 269 -6.78 28.26 -10.89
CA ALA A 269 -7.31 27.47 -9.79
C ALA A 269 -6.36 26.34 -9.42
N THR A 270 -6.33 25.97 -8.14
CA THR A 270 -5.49 24.87 -7.64
C THR A 270 -6.34 23.71 -7.16
N PHE A 271 -5.90 22.49 -7.49
CA PHE A 271 -6.54 21.24 -7.15
C PHE A 271 -5.54 20.25 -6.52
N GLU A 272 -6.08 19.25 -5.84
CA GLU A 272 -5.38 17.98 -5.56
C GLU A 272 -5.53 17.05 -6.76
N HIS A 273 -4.61 16.09 -6.89
CA HIS A 273 -4.84 14.97 -7.79
C HIS A 273 -6.15 14.26 -7.46
N SER A 274 -7.11 14.34 -8.37
CA SER A 274 -8.44 13.76 -8.22
C SER A 274 -9.17 13.73 -9.57
N PRO A 275 -10.15 12.82 -9.76
CA PRO A 275 -10.98 12.83 -10.96
C PRO A 275 -11.74 14.15 -11.18
N PHE A 276 -11.91 14.96 -10.13
CA PHE A 276 -12.56 16.26 -10.24
C PHE A 276 -11.82 17.24 -11.16
N VAL A 277 -10.51 17.09 -11.36
CA VAL A 277 -9.74 17.90 -12.31
C VAL A 277 -10.22 17.64 -13.73
N GLU A 278 -10.38 16.37 -14.11
CA GLU A 278 -10.86 16.00 -15.44
C GLU A 278 -12.33 16.39 -15.64
N MET A 279 -13.14 16.21 -14.60
CA MET A 279 -14.55 16.65 -14.61
C MET A 279 -14.67 18.17 -14.76
N VAL A 280 -13.82 18.97 -14.11
CA VAL A 280 -13.91 20.43 -14.20
C VAL A 280 -13.46 20.92 -15.57
N ILE A 281 -12.43 20.32 -16.16
CA ILE A 281 -12.02 20.61 -17.54
C ILE A 281 -13.20 20.43 -18.48
N HIS A 282 -13.90 19.28 -18.38
CA HIS A 282 -15.07 19.02 -19.21
C HIS A 282 -16.26 19.96 -18.93
N ASP A 283 -16.49 20.32 -17.67
CA ASP A 283 -17.54 21.30 -17.32
C ASP A 283 -17.24 22.69 -17.89
N ILE A 284 -15.97 23.11 -17.91
CA ILE A 284 -15.52 24.39 -18.48
C ILE A 284 -15.70 24.39 -20.00
N GLU A 285 -15.38 23.28 -20.66
CA GLU A 285 -15.62 23.09 -22.11
C GLU A 285 -17.11 23.22 -22.46
N LYS A 286 -18.01 22.68 -21.61
CA LYS A 286 -19.47 22.83 -21.76
C LYS A 286 -19.97 24.26 -21.61
N LEU A 287 -19.22 25.14 -20.95
CA LEU A 287 -19.54 26.58 -20.89
C LEU A 287 -19.24 27.31 -22.21
N GLY A 288 -18.66 26.61 -23.21
CA GLY A 288 -18.28 27.18 -24.50
C GLY A 288 -16.87 27.75 -24.53
N ILE A 289 -16.04 27.48 -23.52
CA ILE A 289 -14.63 27.89 -23.50
C ILE A 289 -13.83 26.90 -24.36
N PRO A 290 -13.05 27.37 -25.35
CA PRO A 290 -12.24 26.49 -26.20
C PRO A 290 -11.23 25.68 -25.40
N HIS A 291 -11.00 24.42 -25.81
CA HIS A 291 -10.06 23.51 -25.14
C HIS A 291 -8.65 24.11 -24.96
N GLN A 292 -8.20 24.94 -25.92
CA GLN A 292 -6.88 25.59 -25.93
C GLN A 292 -6.73 26.65 -24.84
N ASN A 293 -7.85 27.19 -24.34
CA ASN A 293 -7.85 28.17 -23.26
C ASN A 293 -7.93 27.52 -21.88
N ILE A 294 -7.86 26.19 -21.80
CA ILE A 294 -7.97 25.41 -20.56
C ILE A 294 -6.68 24.62 -20.41
N VAL A 295 -5.73 25.18 -19.68
CA VAL A 295 -4.43 24.57 -19.41
C VAL A 295 -4.48 23.96 -18.01
N ALA A 296 -4.25 22.66 -17.91
CA ALA A 296 -4.18 21.97 -16.63
C ALA A 296 -2.84 21.25 -16.55
N LEU A 297 -2.02 21.59 -15.55
CA LEU A 297 -0.67 21.06 -15.39
C LEU A 297 -0.41 20.66 -13.94
N PRO A 298 0.26 19.51 -13.72
CA PRO A 298 0.72 19.14 -12.40
C PRO A 298 1.88 20.04 -11.96
N LEU A 299 1.88 20.44 -10.70
CA LEU A 299 2.95 21.19 -10.06
C LEU A 299 4.12 20.26 -9.74
N GLU A 300 5.34 20.69 -10.06
CA GLU A 300 6.55 20.00 -9.61
C GLU A 300 6.96 20.53 -8.22
N ASN A 301 7.02 19.64 -7.23
CA ASN A 301 7.49 19.99 -5.90
C ASN A 301 9.03 20.18 -5.92
N LEU A 302 9.48 21.39 -5.58
CA LEU A 302 10.91 21.75 -5.52
C LEU A 302 11.66 21.06 -4.35
N GLU A 303 10.96 20.63 -3.31
CA GLU A 303 11.52 20.00 -2.09
C GLU A 303 11.63 18.46 -2.20
N SER A 304 12.19 17.95 -3.29
CA SER A 304 12.31 16.48 -3.50
C SER A 304 13.39 15.79 -2.65
N GLU A 305 14.14 16.51 -1.80
CA GLU A 305 15.21 15.90 -0.97
C GLU A 305 14.90 15.78 0.53
N THR A 306 13.92 16.48 1.10
CA THR A 306 13.69 16.44 2.55
C THR A 306 12.23 16.24 2.93
N HIS A 307 11.94 14.96 3.14
CA HIS A 307 10.85 14.40 3.90
C HIS A 307 10.35 15.25 5.07
N ILE A 308 9.03 15.41 5.16
CA ILE A 308 8.12 14.94 6.23
C ILE A 308 6.77 15.62 5.97
N LEU A 309 5.71 14.80 5.84
CA LEU A 309 4.31 15.17 5.58
C LEU A 309 3.98 15.64 4.17
N ASP A 310 4.34 14.80 3.21
CA ASP A 310 3.48 14.63 2.03
C ASP A 310 2.95 13.21 2.06
N SER A 311 1.83 12.95 1.39
CA SER A 311 1.30 11.61 1.17
C SER A 311 2.32 10.76 0.40
N ILE A 312 3.25 10.23 1.17
CA ILE A 312 4.17 9.11 0.99
C ILE A 312 4.96 9.15 -0.32
N HIS A 313 6.06 9.90 -0.22
CA HIS A 313 7.29 9.89 -1.01
C HIS A 313 7.34 8.98 -2.25
N ARG A 314 7.01 9.62 -3.38
CA ARG A 314 7.34 9.22 -4.74
C ARG A 314 8.81 8.75 -4.84
N VAL A 315 8.97 7.44 -5.07
CA VAL A 315 10.10 6.72 -5.72
C VAL A 315 11.12 5.97 -4.84
N ASP A 316 11.27 6.26 -3.54
CA ASP A 316 12.29 5.55 -2.71
C ASP A 316 11.83 4.23 -2.07
N GLY A 317 10.52 3.95 -2.01
CA GLY A 317 9.97 2.68 -1.53
C GLY A 317 10.17 2.39 -0.03
N ARG A 318 10.45 3.41 0.78
CA ARG A 318 10.53 3.36 2.26
C ARG A 318 9.27 3.95 2.88
N SER A 319 8.65 3.24 3.81
CA SER A 319 7.49 3.70 4.58
C SER A 319 7.89 3.94 6.04
N VAL A 320 7.27 4.94 6.68
CA VAL A 320 7.51 5.30 8.10
C VAL A 320 7.01 4.20 9.06
N LEU A 321 6.20 3.27 8.56
CA LEU A 321 5.66 2.16 9.34
C LEU A 321 6.51 0.89 9.21
N ASP A 322 7.61 0.93 8.47
CA ASP A 322 8.40 -0.26 8.16
C ASP A 322 9.01 -0.84 9.44
N GLY A 323 9.79 -0.05 10.18
CA GLY A 323 10.38 -0.47 11.45
C GLY A 323 9.33 -0.76 12.52
N ALA A 324 8.25 0.02 12.54
CA ALA A 324 7.14 -0.18 13.47
C ALA A 324 6.46 -1.55 13.28
N MET A 325 6.13 -1.93 12.05
CA MET A 325 5.45 -3.19 11.76
C MET A 325 6.38 -4.41 11.89
N MET A 326 7.67 -4.25 11.59
CA MET A 326 8.70 -5.26 11.87
C MET A 326 8.79 -5.52 13.39
N GLY A 327 8.92 -4.46 14.18
CA GLY A 327 8.97 -4.54 15.64
C GLY A 327 7.69 -5.15 16.22
N ALA A 328 6.52 -4.70 15.76
CA ALA A 328 5.22 -5.24 16.16
C ALA A 328 5.16 -6.76 15.97
N THR A 329 5.64 -7.26 14.82
CA THR A 329 5.64 -8.70 14.52
C THR A 329 6.55 -9.49 15.48
N ILE A 330 7.79 -9.04 15.68
CA ILE A 330 8.77 -9.72 16.56
C ILE A 330 8.22 -9.83 17.98
N PHE A 331 7.80 -8.70 18.54
CA PHE A 331 7.34 -8.66 19.92
C PHE A 331 5.97 -9.34 20.10
N ALA A 332 5.10 -9.35 19.08
CA ALA A 332 3.86 -10.12 19.12
C ALA A 332 4.13 -11.64 19.17
N VAL A 333 5.08 -12.14 18.39
CA VAL A 333 5.49 -13.57 18.45
C VAL A 333 6.08 -13.89 19.82
N LEU A 334 7.03 -13.09 20.32
CA LEU A 334 7.60 -13.30 21.65
C LEU A 334 6.54 -13.24 22.76
N GLY A 335 5.63 -12.26 22.68
CA GLY A 335 4.50 -12.11 23.58
C GLY A 335 3.57 -13.32 23.57
N ALA A 336 3.26 -13.87 22.39
CA ALA A 336 2.49 -15.10 22.26
C ALA A 336 3.22 -16.31 22.86
N VAL A 337 4.51 -16.48 22.54
CA VAL A 337 5.33 -17.60 23.02
C VAL A 337 5.43 -17.64 24.54
N TYR A 338 5.73 -16.52 25.18
CA TYR A 338 5.77 -16.46 26.66
C TYR A 338 4.36 -16.42 27.26
N GLY A 339 3.40 -15.84 26.55
CA GLY A 339 1.99 -15.80 26.95
C GLY A 339 1.35 -17.18 27.09
N PHE A 340 1.89 -18.22 26.45
CA PHE A 340 1.45 -19.60 26.70
C PHE A 340 1.73 -20.11 28.12
N VAL A 341 2.67 -19.49 28.84
CA VAL A 341 3.02 -19.86 30.22
C VAL A 341 2.57 -18.78 31.20
N LEU A 342 2.49 -17.52 30.76
CA LEU A 342 2.06 -16.40 31.58
C LEU A 342 0.54 -16.38 31.78
N HIS A 343 0.12 -15.91 32.96
CA HIS A 343 -1.27 -16.01 33.43
C HIS A 343 -2.33 -15.36 32.52
N TRP A 344 -2.00 -14.28 31.80
CA TRP A 344 -2.97 -13.60 30.91
C TRP A 344 -3.13 -14.26 29.54
N GLY A 345 -2.44 -15.37 29.32
CA GLY A 345 -2.54 -16.15 28.09
C GLY A 345 -1.80 -15.54 26.89
N PRO A 346 -1.71 -16.32 25.79
CA PRO A 346 -0.95 -15.95 24.60
C PRO A 346 -1.56 -14.79 23.82
N ILE A 347 -2.86 -14.55 23.95
CA ILE A 347 -3.56 -13.47 23.24
C ILE A 347 -3.18 -12.10 23.82
N ILE A 348 -3.37 -11.91 25.12
CA ILE A 348 -3.13 -10.61 25.75
C ILE A 348 -1.66 -10.24 25.67
N TRP A 349 -0.76 -11.16 26.00
CA TRP A 349 0.68 -10.91 25.89
C TRP A 349 1.14 -10.71 24.45
N GLY A 350 0.54 -11.42 23.48
CA GLY A 350 0.76 -11.17 22.05
C GLY A 350 0.35 -9.76 21.63
N LEU A 351 -0.80 -9.25 22.11
CA LEU A 351 -1.26 -7.89 21.82
C LEU A 351 -0.41 -6.81 22.50
N ILE A 352 0.01 -7.03 23.75
CA ILE A 352 0.95 -6.15 24.45
C ILE A 352 2.28 -6.09 23.69
N GLY A 353 2.78 -7.25 23.27
CA GLY A 353 3.97 -7.35 22.43
C GLY A 353 3.81 -6.60 21.11
N LEU A 354 2.67 -6.76 20.43
CA LEU A 354 2.37 -6.06 19.19
C LEU A 354 2.43 -4.53 19.37
N ALA A 355 1.73 -4.01 20.38
CA ALA A 355 1.67 -2.56 20.64
C ALA A 355 3.03 -2.01 21.08
N GLY A 356 3.72 -2.70 22.01
CA GLY A 356 5.04 -2.31 22.49
C GLY A 356 6.10 -2.34 21.38
N GLY A 357 6.09 -3.40 20.57
CA GLY A 357 6.97 -3.56 19.41
C GLY A 357 6.72 -2.50 18.34
N PHE A 358 5.46 -2.14 18.09
CA PHE A 358 5.10 -1.05 17.18
C PHE A 358 5.69 0.28 17.64
N ILE A 359 5.48 0.64 18.91
CA ILE A 359 5.98 1.89 19.49
C ILE A 359 7.51 1.92 19.45
N LEU A 360 8.17 0.84 19.89
CA LEU A 360 9.62 0.75 19.90
C LEU A 360 10.21 0.84 18.48
N GLY A 361 9.62 0.12 17.52
CA GLY A 361 10.04 0.17 16.13
C GLY A 361 9.91 1.57 15.53
N LEU A 362 8.81 2.25 15.82
CA LEU A 362 8.60 3.64 15.39
C LEU A 362 9.62 4.60 16.04
N LEU A 363 9.90 4.45 17.33
CA LEU A 363 10.90 5.27 18.03
C LEU A 363 12.31 5.07 17.45
N ILE A 364 12.70 3.83 17.16
CA ILE A 364 13.99 3.53 16.52
C ILE A 364 14.07 4.18 15.14
N GLU A 365 13.01 4.05 14.34
CA GLU A 365 12.97 4.62 13.00
C GLU A 365 13.04 6.16 13.02
N LEU A 366 12.35 6.80 13.96
CA LEU A 366 12.43 8.26 14.18
C LEU A 366 13.82 8.69 14.66
N ALA A 367 14.46 7.91 15.54
CA ALA A 367 15.80 8.21 16.05
C ALA A 367 16.88 8.07 14.97
N VAL A 368 16.84 6.99 14.18
CA VAL A 368 17.80 6.71 13.10
C VAL A 368 17.64 7.70 11.96
N SER A 369 16.41 8.12 11.67
CA SER A 369 16.16 9.02 10.54
C SER A 369 16.61 10.47 10.77
N LYS A 370 17.07 10.86 11.98
CA LYS A 370 17.47 12.25 12.35
C LYS A 370 16.47 13.32 11.86
N LYS A 371 15.21 12.95 11.68
CA LYS A 371 14.18 13.75 11.02
C LYS A 371 13.31 14.41 12.10
N LYS A 372 13.34 15.74 12.16
CA LYS A 372 12.44 16.49 13.05
C LYS A 372 11.01 16.30 12.57
N VAL A 373 10.17 15.66 13.37
CA VAL A 373 8.71 15.64 13.18
C VAL A 373 8.21 17.09 13.24
N LYS A 374 8.10 17.76 12.09
CA LYS A 374 7.22 18.92 11.97
C LYS A 374 5.80 18.38 11.84
N GLY A 375 4.83 19.05 12.47
CA GLY A 375 3.42 18.66 12.44
C GLY A 375 2.81 18.81 11.05
N SER A 376 1.68 18.10 10.83
CA SER A 376 0.88 18.03 9.59
C SER A 376 1.08 19.25 8.68
N ALA A 377 1.83 19.10 7.59
CA ALA A 377 1.82 20.09 6.53
C ALA A 377 0.37 20.18 6.02
N GLY A 378 -0.11 21.40 5.81
CA GLY A 378 -1.45 21.62 5.29
C GLY A 378 -1.63 20.95 3.92
N PRO A 379 -2.86 20.88 3.41
CA PRO A 379 -3.16 20.24 2.14
C PRO A 379 -2.24 20.81 1.02
N LYS A 380 -1.43 19.94 0.37
CA LYS A 380 -0.57 20.14 -0.83
C LYS A 380 -1.32 20.43 -2.14
N SER A 381 -1.24 21.62 -2.76
CA SER A 381 -1.85 21.84 -4.08
C SER A 381 -0.95 21.20 -5.14
N GLU A 382 -1.49 20.31 -5.96
CA GLU A 382 -0.71 19.43 -6.84
C GLU A 382 -0.98 19.68 -8.32
N VAL A 383 -2.13 20.28 -8.66
CA VAL A 383 -2.50 20.59 -10.04
C VAL A 383 -2.95 22.04 -10.12
N VAL A 384 -2.47 22.75 -11.13
CA VAL A 384 -2.94 24.09 -11.51
C VAL A 384 -3.79 23.99 -12.75
N VAL A 385 -4.97 24.59 -12.71
CA VAL A 385 -5.88 24.76 -13.85
C VAL A 385 -5.98 26.24 -14.16
N GLU A 386 -5.43 26.64 -15.28
CA GLU A 386 -5.48 27.99 -15.83
C GLU A 386 -6.52 28.05 -16.95
N VAL A 387 -7.42 29.03 -16.85
CA VAL A 387 -8.54 29.19 -17.78
C VAL A 387 -8.60 30.64 -18.26
N THR A 388 -8.59 30.83 -19.59
CA THR A 388 -8.76 32.14 -20.22
C THR A 388 -10.14 32.24 -20.87
N CYS A 389 -10.98 33.16 -20.40
CA CYS A 389 -12.35 33.28 -20.92
C CYS A 389 -12.81 34.74 -20.99
N ALA A 390 -13.96 34.98 -21.65
CA ALA A 390 -14.62 36.27 -21.62
C ALA A 390 -15.09 36.62 -20.20
N ALA A 391 -15.06 37.91 -19.84
CA ALA A 391 -15.47 38.39 -18.53
C ALA A 391 -16.92 37.99 -18.14
N SER A 392 -17.82 37.82 -19.13
CA SER A 392 -19.20 37.39 -18.91
C SER A 392 -19.32 35.97 -18.32
N LEU A 393 -18.35 35.09 -18.59
CA LEU A 393 -18.37 33.69 -18.13
C LEU A 393 -17.75 33.51 -16.74
N GLN A 394 -17.15 34.56 -16.16
CA GLN A 394 -16.43 34.52 -14.89
C GLN A 394 -17.23 33.86 -13.75
N HIS A 395 -18.48 34.29 -13.56
CA HIS A 395 -19.29 33.81 -12.45
C HIS A 395 -19.65 32.32 -12.60
N GLN A 396 -19.91 31.87 -13.83
CA GLN A 396 -20.20 30.46 -14.13
C GLN A 396 -18.95 29.59 -13.96
N LEU A 397 -17.79 30.08 -14.42
CA LEU A 397 -16.50 29.43 -14.23
C LEU A 397 -16.17 29.23 -12.75
N ILE A 398 -16.27 30.28 -11.93
CA ILE A 398 -16.02 30.18 -10.47
C ILE A 398 -16.98 29.18 -9.81
N LYS A 399 -18.25 29.13 -10.26
CA LYS A 399 -19.22 28.16 -9.77
C LYS A 399 -18.81 26.72 -10.11
N ALA A 400 -18.32 26.46 -11.32
CA ALA A 400 -17.82 25.15 -11.74
C ALA A 400 -16.56 24.73 -10.97
N LEU A 401 -15.61 25.65 -10.76
CA LEU A 401 -14.41 25.39 -9.95
C LEU A 401 -14.79 25.01 -8.50
N LYS A 402 -15.73 25.74 -7.89
CA LYS A 402 -16.21 25.44 -6.53
C LYS A 402 -16.97 24.12 -6.45
N SER A 403 -17.82 23.80 -7.42
CA SER A 403 -18.59 22.53 -7.40
C SER A 403 -17.69 21.30 -7.53
N ARG A 404 -16.51 21.46 -8.15
CA ARG A 404 -15.49 20.41 -8.31
C ARG A 404 -14.37 20.45 -7.26
N LYS A 405 -14.62 21.07 -6.10
CA LYS A 405 -13.68 21.12 -4.96
C LYS A 405 -12.32 21.74 -5.29
N ALA A 406 -12.28 22.79 -6.11
CA ALA A 406 -11.08 23.63 -6.19
C ALA A 406 -10.71 24.13 -4.79
N ARG A 407 -9.43 24.06 -4.46
CA ARG A 407 -8.93 24.51 -3.13
C ARG A 407 -8.82 26.01 -3.02
N GLY A 408 -8.57 26.67 -4.15
CA GLY A 408 -8.42 28.11 -4.26
C GLY A 408 -8.42 28.50 -5.73
N TYR A 409 -8.75 29.76 -5.99
CA TYR A 409 -8.65 30.36 -7.30
C TYR A 409 -8.22 31.83 -7.18
N ILE A 410 -7.56 32.32 -8.22
CA ILE A 410 -7.08 33.69 -8.37
C ILE A 410 -7.59 34.19 -9.72
N ILE A 411 -8.09 35.43 -9.73
CA ILE A 411 -8.46 36.12 -10.97
C ILE A 411 -7.33 37.09 -11.27
N MET A 412 -6.69 36.91 -12.42
CA MET A 412 -5.60 37.78 -12.86
C MET A 412 -6.18 39.11 -13.33
N PRO A 413 -5.58 40.25 -12.94
CA PRO A 413 -5.98 41.55 -13.46
C PRO A 413 -5.72 41.62 -14.97
N SER A 414 -6.63 42.24 -15.73
CA SER A 414 -6.44 42.55 -17.14
C SER A 414 -5.20 43.45 -17.29
N ARG A 415 -4.19 42.99 -18.03
CA ARG A 415 -2.96 43.74 -18.33
C ARG A 415 -3.01 44.33 -19.72
#